data_AF-A0A6N2I3C0-F1
#
_entry.id   AF-A0A6N2I3C0-F1
#
_cell.length_a   1.000
_cell.length_b   1.000
_cell.length_c   1.000
_cell.angle_alpha   90.00
_cell.angle_beta   90.00
_cell.angle_gamma   90.00
#
_symmetry.space_group_name_H-M   'P 1'
#
loop_
_entity.id
_entity.type
_entity.pdbx_description
1 polymer ?
#
loop_
_entity_poly.entity_id
_entity_poly.type
_entity_poly.pdbx_seq_one_letter_code
_entity_poly.pdbx_strand_id
1 'polypeptide(L)'
;MDRVPSWLRKPLFIGVPLVAVVAGALFFRGADRADDGGHSAANRAQLKRACAGLLPYEELRDRVPDEVAGAVRQYGTVLDPGEESRSLVNCSVTWPGHGSVRVRAVALVYRIPMTVRAEDILPGGGEEGYEAPGITGRAGRGGRAWVVAECPGGLEGRFREAPGMYVTADVDLPGPDKGKKAGYLADFRTAVRVANGITAAQKCGGSPLKMPTRIIDTYEAHVTADEDGANMEVERIDEPGLGVKKCRGLGTRAGFPGKWTASGDLQDSRLLSVCDATVLDREDPMATDPEPSDGAVVEVSAASWAGPLGESVNDQYDRTGDSFGFREGERTRVIPESKPHELALWARSECAAGATYHRVTVRTETSVIDARTLDEAERTEFSGNVRKLMDSYLADPDGWPRQQRCHDTEILGEVEGWR
;
A
#
# COMPACT_ATOMS: atom_id res chain seq x y z
N MET A 1 76.94 -2.66 30.99
CA MET A 1 76.58 -3.79 30.12
C MET A 1 75.31 -3.41 29.38
N ASP A 2 75.45 -3.26 28.06
CA ASP A 2 74.47 -3.28 26.94
C ASP A 2 73.25 -2.32 27.02
N ARG A 3 73.25 -1.12 26.41
CA ARG A 3 73.24 -0.71 24.97
C ARG A 3 72.13 -1.35 24.12
N VAL A 4 70.98 -0.67 24.10
CA VAL A 4 69.89 -0.83 23.12
C VAL A 4 70.29 -0.21 21.78
N PRO A 5 70.14 -0.88 20.62
CA PRO A 5 70.55 -0.34 19.32
C PRO A 5 69.61 0.73 18.77
N SER A 6 70.23 1.78 18.26
CA SER A 6 69.65 2.93 17.57
C SER A 6 69.82 2.82 16.05
N TRP A 7 68.80 2.32 15.35
CA TRP A 7 68.64 2.42 13.89
C TRP A 7 67.20 1.96 13.57
N LEU A 8 66.29 2.63 12.86
CA LEU A 8 66.30 3.88 12.09
C LEU A 8 65.25 4.85 12.67
N ARG A 9 65.67 6.10 12.87
CA ARG A 9 64.80 7.27 12.80
C ARG A 9 64.79 7.77 11.35
N LYS A 10 63.68 8.43 10.97
CA LYS A 10 63.51 9.56 10.00
C LYS A 10 62.48 9.29 8.88
N PRO A 11 61.86 10.36 8.32
CA PRO A 11 60.43 10.60 8.48
C PRO A 11 59.72 10.54 7.11
N LEU A 12 58.39 10.46 7.05
CA LEU A 12 57.68 10.74 5.80
C LEU A 12 56.33 11.36 6.09
N PHE A 13 56.27 12.68 5.88
CA PHE A 13 55.07 13.39 5.47
C PHE A 13 54.46 12.66 4.26
N ILE A 14 53.27 12.09 4.40
CA ILE A 14 52.37 11.82 3.26
C ILE A 14 50.95 12.13 3.73
N GLY A 15 50.29 12.98 2.95
CA GLY A 15 49.08 13.68 3.31
C GLY A 15 47.85 12.81 3.54
N VAL A 16 46.94 13.41 4.30
CA VAL A 16 45.53 13.02 4.37
C VAL A 16 44.97 13.00 2.93
N PRO A 17 44.45 11.88 2.43
CA PRO A 17 43.60 11.93 1.26
C PRO A 17 42.29 12.58 1.70
N LEU A 18 42.09 13.81 1.25
CA LEU A 18 40.80 14.48 1.25
C LEU A 18 39.86 13.59 0.42
N VAL A 19 39.01 12.81 1.11
CA VAL A 19 37.95 12.03 0.48
C VAL A 19 36.97 13.04 -0.12
N ALA A 20 37.16 13.32 -1.40
CA ALA A 20 36.19 14.03 -2.20
C ALA A 20 34.99 13.10 -2.38
N VAL A 21 33.94 13.32 -1.60
CA VAL A 21 32.60 12.84 -1.93
C VAL A 21 32.18 13.58 -3.19
N VAL A 22 32.38 12.94 -4.35
CA VAL A 22 31.86 13.42 -5.62
C VAL A 22 30.37 13.08 -5.64
N ALA A 23 29.54 13.94 -5.05
CA ALA A 23 28.13 13.98 -5.38
C ALA A 23 28.04 14.48 -6.83
N GLY A 24 27.80 13.55 -7.77
CA GLY A 24 27.65 13.84 -9.20
C GLY A 24 26.39 14.65 -9.50
N ALA A 25 26.40 15.93 -9.17
CA ALA A 25 25.47 16.89 -9.74
C ALA A 25 26.00 17.27 -11.14
N LEU A 26 25.48 16.63 -12.19
CA LEU A 26 25.71 17.04 -13.56
C LEU A 26 25.01 18.39 -13.80
N PHE A 27 25.66 19.48 -13.39
CA PHE A 27 25.32 20.83 -13.84
C PHE A 27 25.85 21.00 -15.27
N PHE A 28 24.97 20.82 -16.26
CA PHE A 28 25.25 21.31 -17.60
C PHE A 28 25.29 22.85 -17.55
N ARG A 29 26.49 23.43 -17.37
CA ARG A 29 26.75 24.85 -17.64
C ARG A 29 26.81 25.04 -19.15
N GLY A 30 25.63 25.20 -19.75
CA GLY A 30 25.46 25.85 -21.05
C GLY A 30 25.55 27.36 -20.87
N ALA A 31 26.31 27.99 -21.77
CA ALA A 31 26.75 29.37 -21.73
C ALA A 31 25.64 30.43 -21.59
N ASP A 32 25.99 31.52 -20.90
CA ASP A 32 25.31 32.80 -20.92
C ASP A 32 25.07 33.28 -22.36
N ARG A 33 23.86 33.05 -22.85
CA ARG A 33 23.21 33.91 -23.83
C ARG A 33 21.89 34.30 -23.19
N ALA A 34 21.66 35.60 -23.10
CA ALA A 34 20.33 36.15 -22.88
C ALA A 34 19.45 35.66 -24.02
N ASP A 35 18.77 34.54 -23.78
CA ASP A 35 17.79 33.96 -24.68
C ASP A 35 16.43 34.33 -24.08
N ASP A 36 15.75 35.28 -24.70
CA ASP A 36 14.30 35.48 -24.58
C ASP A 36 13.52 34.26 -25.18
N GLY A 37 14.23 33.18 -25.54
CA GLY A 37 13.70 31.90 -25.98
C GLY A 37 13.40 31.01 -24.79
N GLY A 38 12.13 30.64 -24.66
CA GLY A 38 11.66 29.80 -23.56
C GLY A 38 12.38 28.46 -23.39
N HIS A 39 12.37 27.94 -22.16
CA HIS A 39 13.07 26.73 -21.73
C HIS A 39 12.37 25.42 -22.13
N SER A 40 11.21 25.47 -22.78
CA SER A 40 10.35 24.31 -23.05
C SER A 40 11.06 23.19 -23.81
N ALA A 41 11.82 23.50 -24.86
CA ALA A 41 12.55 22.48 -25.62
C ALA A 41 13.62 21.77 -24.76
N ALA A 42 14.38 22.55 -23.98
CA ALA A 42 15.40 22.01 -23.08
C ALA A 42 14.77 21.19 -21.95
N ASN A 43 13.71 21.70 -21.33
CA ASN A 43 12.99 21.04 -20.26
C ASN A 43 12.32 19.74 -20.73
N ARG A 44 11.75 19.71 -21.95
CA ARG A 44 11.21 18.49 -22.57
C ARG A 44 12.32 17.47 -22.83
N ALA A 45 13.47 17.89 -23.37
CA ALA A 45 14.61 17.01 -23.58
C ALA A 45 15.19 16.48 -22.27
N GLN A 46 15.13 17.29 -21.20
CA GLN A 46 15.50 16.89 -19.84
C GLN A 46 14.53 15.86 -19.28
N LEU A 47 13.22 16.12 -19.31
CA LEU A 47 12.18 15.19 -18.88
C LEU A 47 12.28 13.84 -19.59
N LYS A 48 12.53 13.84 -20.91
CA LYS A 48 12.68 12.62 -21.72
C LYS A 48 13.84 11.73 -21.27
N ARG A 49 14.93 12.33 -20.77
CA ARG A 49 16.15 11.62 -20.36
C ARG A 49 16.19 11.30 -18.87
N ALA A 50 15.48 12.08 -18.04
CA ALA A 50 15.45 11.90 -16.61
C ALA A 50 14.97 10.50 -16.20
N CYS A 51 15.50 10.02 -15.08
CA CYS A 51 15.20 8.70 -14.53
C CYS A 51 15.44 7.58 -15.54
N ALA A 52 16.50 7.68 -16.35
CA ALA A 52 16.81 6.76 -17.45
C ALA A 52 15.67 6.58 -18.48
N GLY A 53 14.82 7.61 -18.66
CA GLY A 53 13.69 7.56 -19.58
C GLY A 53 12.47 6.79 -19.08
N LEU A 54 12.42 6.46 -17.78
CA LEU A 54 11.32 5.71 -17.15
C LEU A 54 10.05 6.56 -16.97
N LEU A 55 10.14 7.89 -17.03
CA LEU A 55 8.98 8.78 -16.86
C LEU A 55 8.00 8.70 -18.05
N PRO A 56 6.70 8.98 -17.83
CA PRO A 56 5.69 9.02 -18.90
C PRO A 56 5.82 10.27 -19.77
N TYR A 57 6.88 10.32 -20.58
CA TYR A 57 7.23 11.51 -21.38
C TYR A 57 6.07 12.03 -22.22
N GLU A 58 5.37 11.17 -22.95
CA GLU A 58 4.27 11.60 -23.84
C GLU A 58 3.10 12.22 -23.08
N GLU A 59 2.84 11.81 -21.83
CA GLU A 59 1.75 12.36 -21.00
C GLU A 59 2.17 13.68 -20.32
N LEU A 60 3.47 13.85 -20.06
CA LEU A 60 3.99 14.96 -19.25
C LEU A 60 4.59 16.08 -20.10
N ARG A 61 5.02 15.83 -21.35
CA ARG A 61 5.77 16.79 -22.18
C ARG A 61 5.06 18.13 -22.42
N ASP A 62 3.73 18.11 -22.46
CA ASP A 62 2.89 19.27 -22.74
C ASP A 62 2.57 20.08 -21.47
N ARG A 63 2.95 19.55 -20.29
CA ARG A 63 2.82 20.19 -18.97
C ARG A 63 4.12 20.82 -18.46
N VAL A 64 5.18 20.69 -19.23
CA VAL A 64 6.50 21.20 -18.88
C VAL A 64 6.53 22.72 -19.05
N PRO A 65 6.91 23.50 -18.01
CA PRO A 65 6.92 24.95 -18.07
C PRO A 65 8.01 25.46 -19.03
N ASP A 66 7.77 26.64 -19.58
CA ASP A 66 8.65 27.34 -20.52
C ASP A 66 9.45 28.45 -19.81
N GLU A 67 8.93 28.94 -18.69
CA GLU A 67 9.37 30.14 -17.99
C GLU A 67 10.64 29.93 -17.15
N VAL A 68 10.91 28.69 -16.74
CA VAL A 68 12.03 28.37 -15.84
C VAL A 68 12.79 27.13 -16.31
N ALA A 69 14.11 27.17 -16.17
CA ALA A 69 14.94 25.98 -16.37
C ALA A 69 14.65 24.93 -15.29
N GLY A 70 14.45 23.67 -15.71
CA GLY A 70 14.27 22.55 -14.80
C GLY A 70 15.60 22.06 -14.21
N ALA A 71 15.54 21.38 -13.08
CA ALA A 71 16.67 20.64 -12.49
C ALA A 71 16.33 19.16 -12.32
N VAL A 72 17.32 18.28 -12.49
CA VAL A 72 17.21 16.84 -12.22
C VAL A 72 18.09 16.45 -11.05
N ARG A 73 17.55 15.65 -10.14
CA ARG A 73 18.32 14.91 -9.13
C ARG A 73 17.96 13.45 -9.25
N GLN A 74 18.94 12.58 -9.45
CA GLN A 74 18.66 11.16 -9.63
C GLN A 74 19.79 10.28 -9.10
N TYR A 75 19.45 9.15 -8.50
CA TYR A 75 20.38 8.11 -8.06
C TYR A 75 19.65 6.77 -7.92
N GLY A 76 20.38 5.66 -7.88
CA GLY A 76 19.82 4.31 -7.67
C GLY A 76 20.45 3.28 -8.59
N THR A 77 20.38 2.02 -8.19
CA THR A 77 21.12 0.91 -8.85
C THR A 77 20.67 0.64 -10.29
N VAL A 78 19.45 1.04 -10.67
CA VAL A 78 18.95 0.93 -12.05
C VAL A 78 19.45 2.10 -12.92
N LEU A 79 19.75 3.25 -12.29
CA LEU A 79 20.22 4.45 -12.99
C LEU A 79 21.74 4.45 -13.17
N ASP A 80 22.47 3.96 -12.17
CA ASP A 80 23.93 3.78 -12.20
C ASP A 80 24.31 2.37 -11.74
N PRO A 81 24.39 1.41 -12.67
CA PRO A 81 24.76 0.03 -12.35
C PRO A 81 26.22 -0.06 -11.90
N GLY A 82 26.43 -0.17 -10.58
CA GLY A 82 27.77 -0.27 -9.98
C GLY A 82 27.91 0.51 -8.68
N GLU A 83 27.03 1.49 -8.44
CA GLU A 83 26.95 2.17 -7.15
C GLU A 83 26.11 1.39 -6.13
N GLU A 84 26.59 1.31 -4.89
CA GLU A 84 25.82 0.76 -3.78
C GLU A 84 24.71 1.73 -3.37
N SER A 85 23.46 1.43 -3.74
CA SER A 85 22.30 2.23 -3.33
C SER A 85 21.17 1.35 -2.81
N ARG A 86 20.53 1.75 -1.70
CA ARG A 86 19.30 1.11 -1.22
C ARG A 86 18.10 1.35 -2.14
N SER A 87 18.16 2.37 -3.00
CA SER A 87 17.11 2.68 -3.97
C SER A 87 17.40 2.00 -5.30
N LEU A 88 16.37 1.50 -5.97
CA LEU A 88 16.45 1.11 -7.38
C LEU A 88 16.44 2.37 -8.24
N VAL A 89 15.53 3.28 -7.93
CA VAL A 89 15.41 4.61 -8.53
C VAL A 89 15.01 5.59 -7.43
N ASN A 90 15.69 6.72 -7.34
CA ASN A 90 15.19 7.91 -6.67
C ASN A 90 15.49 9.07 -7.60
N CYS A 91 14.45 9.68 -8.14
CA CYS A 91 14.56 10.65 -9.21
C CYS A 91 13.55 11.77 -8.99
N SER A 92 13.99 13.02 -9.14
CA SER A 92 13.11 14.18 -9.16
C SER A 92 13.49 15.12 -10.30
N VAL A 93 12.50 15.57 -11.05
CA VAL A 93 12.59 16.68 -11.99
C VAL A 93 11.80 17.84 -11.41
N THR A 94 12.42 18.99 -11.21
CA THR A 94 11.81 20.14 -10.52
C THR A 94 11.92 21.39 -11.36
N TRP A 95 10.83 22.16 -11.45
CA TRP A 95 10.79 23.48 -12.06
C TRP A 95 10.42 24.50 -10.97
N PRO A 96 11.36 25.35 -10.52
CA PRO A 96 11.15 26.21 -9.35
C PRO A 96 9.90 27.09 -9.51
N GLY A 97 8.90 26.92 -8.64
CA GLY A 97 7.65 27.67 -8.70
C GLY A 97 6.59 27.16 -9.69
N HIS A 98 6.90 26.12 -10.48
CA HIS A 98 6.03 25.58 -11.53
C HIS A 98 5.73 24.08 -11.40
N GLY A 99 6.30 23.41 -10.39
CA GLY A 99 5.96 22.04 -10.04
C GLY A 99 7.13 21.05 -10.09
N SER A 100 6.83 19.77 -9.89
CA SER A 100 7.83 18.69 -9.94
C SER A 100 7.25 17.32 -10.29
N VAL A 101 8.11 16.44 -10.79
CA VAL A 101 7.85 15.00 -10.91
C VAL A 101 8.84 14.27 -10.02
N ARG A 102 8.36 13.49 -9.05
CA ARG A 102 9.21 12.74 -8.12
C ARG A 102 8.81 11.28 -8.15
N VAL A 103 9.82 10.41 -8.23
CA VAL A 103 9.62 8.97 -8.23
C VAL A 103 10.68 8.29 -7.38
N ARG A 104 10.25 7.33 -6.59
CA ARG A 104 11.16 6.49 -5.79
C ARG A 104 10.71 5.05 -5.86
N ALA A 105 11.62 4.18 -6.30
CA ALA A 105 11.47 2.72 -6.31
C ALA A 105 12.50 2.08 -5.38
N VAL A 106 12.06 1.16 -4.54
CA VAL A 106 12.90 0.46 -3.55
C VAL A 106 12.53 -1.02 -3.54
N ALA A 107 13.53 -1.88 -3.39
CA ALA A 107 13.35 -3.32 -3.25
C ALA A 107 12.55 -3.67 -1.99
N LEU A 108 11.59 -4.59 -2.12
CA LEU A 108 10.82 -5.15 -0.99
C LEU A 108 11.61 -6.25 -0.32
N VAL A 109 12.40 -5.87 0.68
CA VAL A 109 13.19 -6.85 1.46
C VAL A 109 12.51 -7.21 2.78
N TYR A 110 11.84 -6.26 3.44
CA TYR A 110 11.17 -6.50 4.74
C TYR A 110 9.92 -5.64 4.95
N ARG A 111 9.97 -4.35 4.57
CA ARG A 111 8.94 -3.39 4.99
C ARG A 111 8.65 -2.34 3.94
N ILE A 112 7.37 -2.04 3.77
CA ILE A 112 6.93 -0.82 3.11
C ILE A 112 6.67 0.29 4.15
N PRO A 113 6.94 1.56 3.79
CA PRO A 113 6.66 2.69 4.67
C PRO A 113 5.19 3.10 4.69
N MET A 114 4.33 2.40 3.92
CA MET A 114 2.91 2.69 3.78
C MET A 114 2.10 1.70 4.61
N THR A 115 0.94 2.14 5.12
CA THR A 115 0.03 1.23 5.80
C THR A 115 -0.58 0.24 4.81
N VAL A 116 -0.71 -1.01 5.26
CA VAL A 116 -1.43 -2.09 4.58
C VAL A 116 -2.38 -2.80 5.52
N ARG A 117 -2.73 -2.20 6.67
CA ARG A 117 -3.74 -2.76 7.57
C ARG A 117 -5.09 -2.83 6.86
N ALA A 118 -5.90 -3.82 7.22
CA ALA A 118 -7.18 -4.07 6.57
C ALA A 118 -8.11 -2.86 6.68
N GLU A 119 -8.17 -2.25 7.87
CA GLU A 119 -8.97 -1.08 8.18
C GLU A 119 -8.56 0.17 7.40
N ASP A 120 -7.30 0.28 6.95
CA ASP A 120 -6.83 1.44 6.17
C ASP A 120 -7.06 1.25 4.66
N ILE A 121 -7.37 0.02 4.23
CA ILE A 121 -7.65 -0.33 2.83
C ILE A 121 -9.15 -0.28 2.56
N LEU A 122 -9.98 -0.77 3.48
CA LEU A 122 -11.42 -0.81 3.31
C LEU A 122 -12.05 0.59 3.21
N PRO A 123 -13.15 0.75 2.44
CA PRO A 123 -13.99 1.94 2.49
C PRO A 123 -14.45 2.22 3.92
N GLY A 124 -14.31 3.47 4.40
CA GLY A 124 -14.65 3.85 5.78
C GLY A 124 -13.48 3.82 6.77
N GLY A 125 -12.31 3.33 6.35
CA GLY A 125 -11.05 3.50 7.09
C GLY A 125 -10.71 4.97 7.31
N GLY A 126 -10.10 5.30 8.45
CA GLY A 126 -9.79 6.68 8.84
C GLY A 126 -8.86 7.46 7.90
N GLU A 127 -8.34 6.84 6.84
CA GLU A 127 -7.54 7.47 5.79
C GLU A 127 -8.24 7.44 4.42
N GLU A 128 -8.85 8.57 4.05
CA GLU A 128 -9.38 8.80 2.70
C GLU A 128 -8.29 8.59 1.62
N GLY A 129 -8.66 7.97 0.49
CA GLY A 129 -7.70 7.71 -0.58
C GLY A 129 -8.30 7.24 -1.90
N TYR A 130 -7.41 6.95 -2.83
CA TYR A 130 -7.73 6.50 -4.18
C TYR A 130 -7.07 5.16 -4.48
N GLU A 131 -7.82 4.28 -5.13
CA GLU A 131 -7.34 3.01 -5.65
C GLU A 131 -7.43 2.96 -7.17
N ALA A 132 -6.50 2.24 -7.79
CA ALA A 132 -6.50 1.97 -9.22
C ALA A 132 -6.86 0.49 -9.45
N PRO A 133 -7.95 0.18 -10.16
CA PRO A 133 -8.37 -1.20 -10.40
C PRO A 133 -7.25 -2.07 -11.00
N GLY A 134 -6.98 -3.20 -10.36
CA GLY A 134 -5.94 -4.14 -10.79
C GLY A 134 -4.50 -3.75 -10.46
N ILE A 135 -4.30 -2.71 -9.64
CA ILE A 135 -2.98 -2.30 -9.13
C ILE A 135 -2.95 -2.57 -7.63
N THR A 136 -1.87 -3.19 -7.14
CA THR A 136 -1.61 -3.26 -5.70
C THR A 136 -1.01 -1.93 -5.26
N GLY A 137 -1.77 -1.09 -4.56
CA GLY A 137 -1.35 0.26 -4.23
C GLY A 137 -2.49 1.22 -3.96
N ARG A 138 -2.16 2.35 -3.32
CA ARG A 138 -3.11 3.41 -2.95
C ARG A 138 -2.47 4.79 -3.10
N ALA A 139 -3.29 5.82 -3.20
CA ALA A 139 -2.88 7.20 -2.97
C ALA A 139 -3.73 7.81 -1.84
N GLY A 140 -3.11 8.15 -0.71
CA GLY A 140 -3.81 8.83 0.39
C GLY A 140 -4.13 10.29 0.04
N ARG A 141 -5.15 10.87 0.67
CA ARG A 141 -5.50 12.30 0.50
C ARG A 141 -4.32 13.17 0.97
N GLY A 142 -3.72 13.94 0.06
CA GLY A 142 -2.47 14.70 0.30
C GLY A 142 -1.18 13.87 0.33
N GLY A 143 -1.27 12.54 0.20
CA GLY A 143 -0.14 11.63 0.09
C GLY A 143 0.29 11.36 -1.36
N ARG A 144 1.39 10.62 -1.52
CA ARG A 144 1.89 10.17 -2.83
C ARG A 144 1.24 8.84 -3.20
N ALA A 145 0.97 8.62 -4.48
CA ALA A 145 0.57 7.29 -4.91
C ALA A 145 1.73 6.31 -4.71
N TRP A 146 1.42 5.12 -4.24
CA TRP A 146 2.36 4.03 -4.15
C TRP A 146 1.77 2.78 -4.81
N VAL A 147 2.64 2.00 -5.44
CA VAL A 147 2.29 0.71 -6.05
C VAL A 147 3.33 -0.32 -5.67
N VAL A 148 2.91 -1.57 -5.56
CA VAL A 148 3.78 -2.74 -5.39
C VAL A 148 3.82 -3.51 -6.70
N ALA A 149 5.02 -3.87 -7.12
CA ALA A 149 5.26 -4.68 -8.29
C ALA A 149 6.06 -5.93 -7.92
N GLU A 150 5.57 -7.08 -8.35
CA GLU A 150 6.26 -8.36 -8.19
C GLU A 150 7.49 -8.43 -9.12
N CYS A 151 8.51 -9.14 -8.66
CA CYS A 151 9.70 -9.49 -9.41
C CYS A 151 10.07 -10.96 -9.10
N PRO A 152 9.35 -11.94 -9.66
CA PRO A 152 9.51 -13.35 -9.30
C PRO A 152 10.92 -13.92 -9.52
N GLY A 153 11.65 -13.42 -10.52
CA GLY A 153 13.05 -13.76 -10.78
C GLY A 153 14.05 -13.11 -9.82
N GLY A 154 13.57 -12.25 -8.91
CA GLY A 154 14.38 -11.46 -7.99
C GLY A 154 14.98 -10.21 -8.63
N LEU A 155 15.20 -9.19 -7.81
CA LEU A 155 15.93 -7.99 -8.23
C LEU A 155 17.45 -8.25 -8.20
N GLU A 156 18.13 -8.00 -9.33
CA GLU A 156 19.57 -8.20 -9.45
C GLU A 156 20.39 -7.20 -8.60
N GLY A 157 21.66 -7.54 -8.33
CA GLY A 157 22.59 -6.63 -7.64
C GLY A 157 22.28 -6.46 -6.14
N ARG A 158 21.55 -7.40 -5.53
CA ARG A 158 21.19 -7.38 -4.12
C ARG A 158 21.81 -8.54 -3.36
N PHE A 159 22.25 -8.26 -2.13
CA PHE A 159 22.75 -9.28 -1.21
C PHE A 159 21.62 -10.19 -0.67
N ARG A 160 20.41 -9.66 -0.56
CA ARG A 160 19.20 -10.41 -0.21
C ARG A 160 18.28 -10.45 -1.41
N GLU A 161 17.72 -11.62 -1.68
CA GLU A 161 16.66 -11.76 -2.67
C GLU A 161 15.48 -10.85 -2.30
N ALA A 162 15.00 -10.09 -3.28
CA ALA A 162 13.86 -9.21 -3.12
C ALA A 162 12.85 -9.55 -4.22
N PRO A 163 11.75 -10.25 -3.89
CA PRO A 163 10.80 -10.75 -4.87
C PRO A 163 9.86 -9.66 -5.42
N GLY A 164 10.15 -8.39 -5.16
CA GLY A 164 9.35 -7.27 -5.61
C GLY A 164 9.94 -5.93 -5.22
N MET A 165 9.22 -4.88 -5.57
CA MET A 165 9.54 -3.49 -5.24
C MET A 165 8.27 -2.72 -4.91
N TYR A 166 8.42 -1.65 -4.15
CA TYR A 166 7.41 -0.60 -4.10
C TYR A 166 7.91 0.63 -4.83
N VAL A 167 6.99 1.30 -5.52
CA VAL A 167 7.25 2.52 -6.28
C VAL A 167 6.29 3.59 -5.79
N THR A 168 6.82 4.74 -5.41
CA THR A 168 6.06 5.94 -5.08
C THR A 168 6.23 6.98 -6.18
N ALA A 169 5.17 7.69 -6.52
CA ALA A 169 5.19 8.77 -7.51
C ALA A 169 4.36 9.98 -7.04
N ASP A 170 4.79 11.15 -7.49
CA ASP A 170 4.20 12.45 -7.18
C ASP A 170 4.44 13.37 -8.40
N VAL A 171 3.35 13.71 -9.09
CA VAL A 171 3.32 14.52 -10.32
C VAL A 171 2.56 15.81 -10.02
N ASP A 172 3.32 16.80 -9.59
CA ASP A 172 2.87 18.17 -9.37
C ASP A 172 3.18 18.99 -10.62
N LEU A 173 2.32 18.95 -11.63
CA LEU A 173 2.46 19.76 -12.84
C LEU A 173 1.12 20.38 -13.23
N PRO A 174 1.10 21.62 -13.77
CA PRO A 174 -0.12 22.24 -14.25
C PRO A 174 -0.74 21.40 -15.38
N GLY A 175 -2.05 21.16 -15.30
CA GLY A 175 -2.78 20.35 -16.27
C GLY A 175 -4.14 20.94 -16.62
N PRO A 176 -4.69 20.62 -17.82
CA PRO A 176 -6.01 21.07 -18.24
C PRO A 176 -7.13 20.47 -17.37
N ASP A 177 -6.90 19.25 -16.86
CA ASP A 177 -7.82 18.54 -15.97
C ASP A 177 -7.65 19.06 -14.54
N LYS A 178 -8.40 20.10 -14.20
CA LYS A 178 -8.43 20.68 -12.84
C LYS A 178 -9.18 19.74 -11.91
N GLY A 179 -8.49 18.77 -11.31
CA GLY A 179 -9.08 17.91 -10.29
C GLY A 179 -8.09 17.00 -9.60
N LYS A 180 -8.25 16.81 -8.29
CA LYS A 180 -7.40 15.91 -7.48
C LYS A 180 -7.32 14.51 -8.10
N LYS A 181 -8.43 14.00 -8.66
CA LYS A 181 -8.48 12.68 -9.30
C LYS A 181 -7.55 12.55 -10.52
N ALA A 182 -7.45 13.58 -11.35
CA ALA A 182 -6.57 13.56 -12.51
C ALA A 182 -5.08 13.58 -12.11
N GLY A 183 -4.75 14.29 -11.03
CA GLY A 183 -3.40 14.27 -10.43
C GLY A 183 -3.02 12.88 -9.94
N TYR A 184 -3.85 12.26 -9.11
CA TYR A 184 -3.60 10.91 -8.60
C TYR A 184 -3.52 9.84 -9.70
N LEU A 185 -4.33 9.96 -10.75
CA LEU A 185 -4.21 9.06 -11.90
C LEU A 185 -2.83 9.21 -12.58
N ALA A 186 -2.31 10.43 -12.72
CA ALA A 186 -0.97 10.67 -13.25
C ALA A 186 0.12 10.09 -12.34
N ASP A 187 -0.04 10.17 -11.02
CA ASP A 187 0.86 9.53 -10.07
C ASP A 187 0.88 8.01 -10.24
N PHE A 188 -0.30 7.37 -10.25
CA PHE A 188 -0.41 5.93 -10.46
C PHE A 188 0.20 5.48 -11.79
N ARG A 189 -0.09 6.18 -12.89
CA ARG A 189 0.50 5.87 -14.21
C ARG A 189 2.01 6.03 -14.20
N THR A 190 2.53 7.07 -13.54
CA THR A 190 3.97 7.27 -13.39
C THR A 190 4.60 6.14 -12.59
N ALA A 191 4.01 5.77 -11.45
CA ALA A 191 4.50 4.67 -10.61
C ALA A 191 4.49 3.33 -11.36
N VAL A 192 3.39 3.01 -12.07
CA VAL A 192 3.26 1.79 -12.89
C VAL A 192 4.25 1.77 -14.04
N ARG A 193 4.47 2.89 -14.74
CA ARG A 193 5.46 2.97 -15.82
C ARG A 193 6.87 2.74 -15.31
N VAL A 194 7.24 3.35 -14.18
CA VAL A 194 8.56 3.13 -13.56
C VAL A 194 8.71 1.69 -13.10
N ALA A 195 7.69 1.10 -12.46
CA ALA A 195 7.69 -0.31 -12.08
C ALA A 195 7.88 -1.23 -13.29
N ASN A 196 7.12 -1.03 -14.37
CA ASN A 196 7.24 -1.83 -15.59
C ASN A 196 8.60 -1.66 -16.28
N GLY A 197 9.18 -0.46 -16.27
CA GLY A 197 10.50 -0.25 -16.83
C GLY A 197 11.61 -0.90 -16.00
N ILE A 198 11.51 -0.87 -14.66
CA ILE A 198 12.45 -1.58 -13.78
C ILE A 198 12.31 -3.09 -13.95
N THR A 199 11.08 -3.63 -13.95
CA THR A 199 10.86 -5.08 -14.13
C THR A 199 11.41 -5.58 -15.47
N ALA A 200 11.23 -4.81 -16.54
CA ALA A 200 11.80 -5.12 -17.85
C ALA A 200 13.34 -5.08 -17.82
N ALA A 201 13.93 -4.02 -17.25
CA ALA A 201 15.38 -3.86 -17.16
C ALA A 201 16.05 -4.96 -16.32
N GLN A 202 15.39 -5.38 -15.24
CA GLN A 202 15.88 -6.39 -14.29
C GLN A 202 15.48 -7.82 -14.68
N LYS A 203 14.78 -8.01 -15.80
CA LYS A 203 14.30 -9.33 -16.27
C LYS A 203 13.56 -10.12 -15.19
N CYS A 204 12.75 -9.41 -14.42
CA CYS A 204 12.02 -9.92 -13.26
C CYS A 204 11.13 -11.14 -13.55
N GLY A 205 10.78 -11.39 -14.81
CA GLY A 205 9.71 -12.33 -15.17
C GLY A 205 8.34 -11.79 -14.78
N GLY A 206 7.28 -12.49 -15.20
CA GLY A 206 5.90 -12.07 -14.96
C GLY A 206 5.33 -11.13 -16.03
N SER A 207 4.05 -10.78 -15.85
CA SER A 207 3.35 -9.84 -16.74
C SER A 207 3.51 -8.41 -16.23
N PRO A 208 3.72 -7.42 -17.11
CA PRO A 208 3.73 -6.01 -16.71
C PRO A 208 2.42 -5.62 -16.02
N LEU A 209 2.51 -4.70 -15.07
CA LEU A 209 1.33 -4.08 -14.46
C LEU A 209 0.53 -3.35 -15.55
N LYS A 210 -0.79 -3.54 -15.53
CA LYS A 210 -1.69 -2.86 -16.47
C LYS A 210 -1.71 -1.37 -16.18
N MET A 211 -1.60 -0.54 -17.21
CA MET A 211 -1.68 0.91 -17.03
C MET A 211 -3.08 1.31 -16.54
N PRO A 212 -3.22 2.04 -15.42
CA PRO A 212 -4.52 2.43 -14.92
C PRO A 212 -5.15 3.50 -15.81
N THR A 213 -6.43 3.31 -16.13
CA THR A 213 -7.21 4.23 -16.96
C THR A 213 -8.06 5.20 -16.13
N ARG A 214 -8.37 4.82 -14.90
CA ARG A 214 -9.14 5.59 -13.92
C ARG A 214 -8.71 5.22 -12.51
N ILE A 215 -9.11 6.04 -11.56
CA ILE A 215 -9.02 5.73 -10.12
C ILE A 215 -10.42 5.79 -9.53
N ILE A 216 -10.62 5.01 -8.48
CA ILE A 216 -11.84 5.00 -7.69
C ILE A 216 -11.51 5.69 -6.37
N ASP A 217 -12.39 6.60 -5.97
CA ASP A 217 -12.34 7.15 -4.62
C ASP A 217 -12.81 6.04 -3.68
N THR A 218 -11.97 5.62 -2.74
CA THR A 218 -12.35 4.56 -1.80
C THR A 218 -13.33 5.06 -0.74
N TYR A 219 -13.61 6.37 -0.72
CA TYR A 219 -14.69 6.97 0.02
C TYR A 219 -15.82 7.41 -0.94
N GLU A 220 -17.04 7.29 -0.44
CA GLU A 220 -18.33 7.75 -0.98
C GLU A 220 -18.21 8.91 -1.99
N ALA A 221 -18.72 8.72 -3.22
CA ALA A 221 -18.75 9.80 -4.18
C ALA A 221 -19.83 10.80 -3.77
N HIS A 222 -19.42 11.94 -3.22
CA HIS A 222 -20.29 13.10 -3.10
C HIS A 222 -20.65 13.59 -4.50
N VAL A 223 -21.90 13.39 -4.92
CA VAL A 223 -22.46 14.08 -6.08
C VAL A 223 -23.33 15.20 -5.53
N THR A 224 -22.76 16.41 -5.44
CA THR A 224 -23.59 17.60 -5.27
C THR A 224 -24.38 17.81 -6.56
N ALA A 225 -25.68 17.56 -6.51
CA ALA A 225 -26.59 17.87 -7.62
C ALA A 225 -26.94 19.38 -7.69
N ASP A 226 -26.69 20.15 -6.63
CA ASP A 226 -27.07 21.57 -6.52
C ASP A 226 -25.86 22.52 -6.35
N GLU A 227 -25.90 23.70 -6.99
CA GLU A 227 -24.88 24.76 -6.88
C GLU A 227 -24.70 25.30 -5.44
N ASP A 228 -25.67 25.04 -4.57
CA ASP A 228 -25.76 25.61 -3.21
C ASP A 228 -25.25 24.63 -2.12
N GLY A 229 -24.94 23.38 -2.48
CA GLY A 229 -24.49 22.34 -1.55
C GLY A 229 -25.55 21.85 -0.54
N ALA A 230 -26.83 22.19 -0.76
CA ALA A 230 -27.92 21.88 0.18
C ALA A 230 -28.42 20.43 0.10
N ASN A 231 -28.30 19.77 -1.06
CA ASN A 231 -28.63 18.35 -1.23
C ASN A 231 -27.36 17.57 -1.63
N MET A 232 -26.79 16.86 -0.66
CA MET A 232 -25.74 15.89 -0.90
C MET A 232 -26.40 14.52 -1.11
N GLU A 233 -26.51 14.08 -2.36
CA GLU A 233 -26.75 12.67 -2.64
C GLU A 233 -25.40 11.95 -2.62
N VAL A 234 -25.29 10.97 -1.72
CA VAL A 234 -24.14 10.07 -1.65
C VAL A 234 -24.43 8.93 -2.61
N GLU A 235 -23.92 9.02 -3.84
CA GLU A 235 -23.96 7.88 -4.75
C GLU A 235 -22.67 7.09 -4.54
N ARG A 236 -22.72 6.05 -3.70
CA ARG A 236 -21.60 5.13 -3.55
C ARG A 236 -21.37 4.45 -4.90
N ILE A 237 -20.14 4.56 -5.42
CA ILE A 237 -19.73 3.77 -6.58
C ILE A 237 -19.47 2.34 -6.07
N ASP A 238 -20.56 1.63 -5.80
CA ASP A 238 -20.58 0.18 -5.90
C ASP A 238 -20.46 -0.13 -7.39
N GLU A 239 -19.25 -0.07 -7.93
CA GLU A 239 -19.02 -0.64 -9.25
C GLU A 239 -19.35 -2.14 -9.13
N PRO A 240 -20.47 -2.61 -9.69
CA PRO A 240 -21.03 -3.88 -9.28
C PRO A 240 -20.04 -5.01 -9.57
N GLY A 241 -19.48 -5.61 -8.53
CA GLY A 241 -18.74 -6.87 -8.60
C GLY A 241 -17.21 -6.81 -8.70
N LEU A 242 -16.55 -5.65 -8.60
CA LEU A 242 -15.09 -5.62 -8.44
C LEU A 242 -14.73 -5.98 -6.98
N GLY A 243 -13.86 -6.96 -6.79
CA GLY A 243 -13.43 -7.47 -5.48
C GLY A 243 -14.42 -8.42 -4.77
N VAL A 244 -15.73 -8.35 -5.04
CA VAL A 244 -16.72 -9.20 -4.35
C VAL A 244 -16.49 -10.70 -4.57
N LYS A 245 -16.04 -11.10 -5.77
CA LYS A 245 -15.81 -12.52 -6.09
C LYS A 245 -14.82 -13.17 -5.12
N LYS A 246 -13.75 -12.47 -4.74
CA LYS A 246 -12.75 -12.98 -3.80
C LYS A 246 -13.21 -12.98 -2.34
N CYS A 247 -14.32 -12.31 -2.03
CA CYS A 247 -14.92 -12.18 -0.69
C CYS A 247 -16.11 -13.11 -0.45
N ARG A 248 -16.35 -14.09 -1.34
CA ARG A 248 -17.53 -14.96 -1.26
C ARG A 248 -17.59 -15.81 0.01
N GLY A 249 -16.45 -16.14 0.62
CA GLY A 249 -16.40 -16.93 1.86
C GLY A 249 -16.96 -16.24 3.11
N LEU A 250 -17.44 -14.99 3.01
CA LEU A 250 -17.94 -14.20 4.13
C LEU A 250 -19.47 -14.32 4.30
N GLY A 251 -20.00 -13.77 5.40
CA GLY A 251 -21.43 -13.63 5.67
C GLY A 251 -22.20 -14.95 5.63
N THR A 252 -23.22 -15.02 4.77
CA THR A 252 -24.08 -16.21 4.61
C THR A 252 -23.29 -17.49 4.32
N ARG A 253 -22.15 -17.41 3.61
CA ARG A 253 -21.34 -18.60 3.29
C ARG A 253 -20.55 -19.13 4.47
N ALA A 254 -20.11 -18.23 5.35
CA ALA A 254 -19.60 -18.60 6.66
C ALA A 254 -20.72 -19.11 7.58
N GLY A 255 -21.97 -19.18 7.10
CA GLY A 255 -23.11 -19.70 7.84
C GLY A 255 -23.65 -18.70 8.86
N PHE A 256 -23.39 -17.41 8.70
CA PHE A 256 -24.05 -16.38 9.51
C PHE A 256 -25.45 -16.10 8.96
N PRO A 257 -26.46 -15.95 9.83
CA PRO A 257 -27.83 -15.66 9.41
C PRO A 257 -27.94 -14.25 8.80
N GLY A 258 -29.00 -14.00 8.03
CA GLY A 258 -29.30 -12.69 7.45
C GLY A 258 -28.87 -12.51 6.00
N LYS A 259 -29.19 -11.34 5.45
CA LYS A 259 -28.84 -10.93 4.08
C LYS A 259 -27.58 -10.07 4.16
N TRP A 260 -26.48 -10.61 3.65
CA TRP A 260 -25.17 -9.97 3.74
C TRP A 260 -24.81 -9.23 2.45
N THR A 261 -24.22 -8.05 2.61
CA THR A 261 -23.62 -7.27 1.53
C THR A 261 -22.11 -7.32 1.70
N ALA A 262 -21.41 -7.91 0.73
CA ALA A 262 -19.95 -8.03 0.74
C ALA A 262 -19.29 -7.02 -0.19
N SER A 263 -18.13 -6.51 0.21
CA SER A 263 -17.24 -5.66 -0.55
C SER A 263 -15.81 -6.17 -0.43
N GLY A 264 -14.98 -5.89 -1.43
CA GLY A 264 -13.56 -6.20 -1.39
C GLY A 264 -12.75 -5.07 -1.98
N ASP A 265 -11.46 -5.05 -1.65
CA ASP A 265 -10.53 -4.12 -2.27
C ASP A 265 -10.48 -4.32 -3.80
N LEU A 266 -10.16 -3.24 -4.52
CA LEU A 266 -10.18 -3.19 -5.98
C LEU A 266 -8.85 -3.65 -6.59
N GLN A 267 -7.92 -4.08 -5.73
CA GLN A 267 -6.59 -4.52 -6.09
C GLN A 267 -6.73 -6.00 -6.51
N ASP A 268 -6.66 -6.27 -7.82
CA ASP A 268 -6.56 -7.64 -8.35
C ASP A 268 -5.15 -8.18 -8.10
N SER A 269 -4.85 -8.36 -6.82
CA SER A 269 -3.50 -8.61 -6.31
C SER A 269 -3.32 -10.05 -5.88
N ARG A 270 -2.14 -10.60 -6.17
CA ARG A 270 -1.68 -11.87 -5.61
C ARG A 270 -1.00 -11.71 -4.25
N LEU A 271 -0.72 -10.47 -3.85
CA LEU A 271 -0.01 -10.14 -2.61
C LEU A 271 -0.95 -9.68 -1.50
N LEU A 272 -2.14 -9.19 -1.87
CA LEU A 272 -3.07 -8.57 -0.96
C LEU A 272 -4.51 -8.96 -1.31
N SER A 273 -5.30 -9.21 -0.29
CA SER A 273 -6.75 -9.22 -0.38
C SER A 273 -7.32 -8.65 0.90
N VAL A 274 -8.34 -7.82 0.80
CA VAL A 274 -9.11 -7.29 1.91
C VAL A 274 -10.58 -7.33 1.51
N CYS A 275 -11.38 -7.87 2.40
CA CYS A 275 -12.79 -8.14 2.24
C CYS A 275 -13.53 -7.70 3.49
N ASP A 276 -14.74 -7.21 3.28
CA ASP A 276 -15.69 -6.85 4.32
C ASP A 276 -17.07 -7.37 3.91
N ALA A 277 -17.90 -7.73 4.87
CA ALA A 277 -19.30 -7.97 4.67
C ALA A 277 -20.10 -7.55 5.91
N THR A 278 -21.26 -6.96 5.70
CA THR A 278 -22.18 -6.56 6.76
C THR A 278 -23.60 -7.00 6.47
N VAL A 279 -24.36 -7.30 7.52
CA VAL A 279 -25.82 -7.51 7.45
C VAL A 279 -26.60 -6.19 7.59
N LEU A 280 -25.93 -5.15 8.10
CA LEU A 280 -26.52 -3.83 8.24
C LEU A 280 -26.59 -3.14 6.88
N ASP A 281 -27.67 -2.39 6.66
CA ASP A 281 -27.68 -1.45 5.55
C ASP A 281 -26.58 -0.41 5.79
N ARG A 282 -25.75 -0.16 4.78
CA ARG A 282 -24.61 0.75 4.93
C ARG A 282 -25.01 2.21 4.81
N GLU A 283 -26.12 2.50 4.12
CA GLU A 283 -26.66 3.85 3.92
C GLU A 283 -27.53 4.27 5.10
N ASP A 284 -28.23 3.31 5.69
CA ASP A 284 -28.97 3.51 6.93
C ASP A 284 -28.70 2.33 7.89
N PRO A 285 -27.63 2.39 8.71
CA PRO A 285 -27.28 1.32 9.65
C PRO A 285 -28.35 1.07 10.72
N MET A 286 -29.34 1.97 10.85
CA MET A 286 -30.52 1.79 11.69
C MET A 286 -31.69 1.13 10.95
N ALA A 287 -31.71 1.14 9.61
CA ALA A 287 -32.69 0.45 8.79
C ALA A 287 -32.28 -1.01 8.53
N THR A 288 -32.36 -1.82 9.59
CA THR A 288 -32.35 -3.27 9.43
C THR A 288 -33.70 -3.85 9.84
N ASP A 289 -34.37 -4.51 8.90
CA ASP A 289 -35.62 -5.24 9.17
C ASP A 289 -35.45 -6.73 8.84
N PRO A 290 -35.42 -7.62 9.85
CA PRO A 290 -35.48 -7.33 11.28
C PRO A 290 -34.13 -6.85 11.86
N GLU A 291 -34.18 -6.11 12.96
CA GLU A 291 -33.01 -5.69 13.74
C GLU A 291 -32.25 -6.93 14.29
N PRO A 292 -30.91 -6.98 14.18
CA PRO A 292 -30.13 -8.07 14.76
C PRO A 292 -30.30 -8.16 16.29
N SER A 293 -30.37 -9.38 16.83
CA SER A 293 -30.38 -9.58 18.28
C SER A 293 -29.02 -9.24 18.91
N ASP A 294 -29.00 -8.87 20.19
CA ASP A 294 -27.75 -8.71 20.98
C ASP A 294 -26.84 -9.93 20.80
N GLY A 295 -25.56 -9.71 20.51
CA GLY A 295 -24.57 -10.76 20.25
C GLY A 295 -24.60 -11.37 18.84
N ALA A 296 -25.57 -11.01 17.99
CA ALA A 296 -25.57 -11.47 16.59
C ALA A 296 -24.35 -10.92 15.84
N VAL A 297 -23.75 -11.73 14.97
CA VAL A 297 -22.67 -11.27 14.08
C VAL A 297 -23.26 -10.34 13.04
N VAL A 298 -22.82 -9.09 13.02
CA VAL A 298 -23.36 -8.04 12.13
C VAL A 298 -22.38 -7.58 11.06
N GLU A 299 -21.09 -7.73 11.32
CA GLU A 299 -20.04 -7.35 10.38
C GLU A 299 -18.86 -8.33 10.48
N VAL A 300 -18.26 -8.65 9.34
CA VAL A 300 -17.12 -9.54 9.23
C VAL A 300 -16.12 -9.02 8.22
N SER A 301 -14.84 -9.11 8.53
CA SER A 301 -13.78 -8.79 7.58
C SER A 301 -12.77 -9.93 7.44
N ALA A 302 -12.11 -9.99 6.29
CA ALA A 302 -11.06 -10.95 6.02
C ALA A 302 -9.97 -10.30 5.18
N ALA A 303 -8.71 -10.49 5.56
CA ALA A 303 -7.57 -9.95 4.86
C ALA A 303 -6.43 -10.97 4.77
N SER A 304 -5.67 -10.89 3.69
CA SER A 304 -4.51 -11.73 3.41
C SER A 304 -3.36 -10.90 2.87
N TRP A 305 -2.15 -11.13 3.37
CA TRP A 305 -0.92 -10.45 2.95
C TRP A 305 0.18 -11.47 2.69
N ALA A 306 0.61 -11.59 1.44
CA ALA A 306 1.65 -12.52 1.02
C ALA A 306 3.02 -11.86 0.92
N GLY A 307 4.05 -12.67 1.17
CA GLY A 307 5.45 -12.28 1.02
C GLY A 307 5.80 -11.05 1.86
N PRO A 308 6.51 -10.06 1.28
CA PRO A 308 6.94 -8.86 2.03
C PRO A 308 5.80 -8.01 2.62
N LEU A 309 4.57 -8.12 2.09
CA LEU A 309 3.42 -7.42 2.70
C LEU A 309 3.01 -8.06 4.02
N GLY A 310 3.16 -9.37 4.16
CA GLY A 310 2.87 -10.09 5.40
C GLY A 310 3.77 -9.65 6.55
N GLU A 311 5.07 -9.47 6.31
CA GLU A 311 5.99 -8.95 7.33
C GLU A 311 5.69 -7.49 7.68
N SER A 312 5.31 -6.69 6.69
CA SER A 312 4.95 -5.28 6.89
C SER A 312 3.69 -5.14 7.76
N VAL A 313 2.65 -5.93 7.48
CA VAL A 313 1.40 -5.86 8.23
C VAL A 313 1.57 -6.38 9.65
N ASN A 314 2.36 -7.44 9.85
CA ASN A 314 2.61 -7.97 11.18
C ASN A 314 3.28 -6.91 12.07
N ASP A 315 4.31 -6.22 11.58
CA ASP A 315 4.96 -5.11 12.29
C ASP A 315 4.02 -3.92 12.54
N GLN A 316 3.05 -3.67 11.65
CA GLN A 316 2.05 -2.60 11.83
C GLN A 316 1.07 -2.93 12.96
N TYR A 317 0.51 -4.14 12.98
CA TYR A 317 -0.37 -4.57 14.08
C TYR A 317 0.39 -4.84 15.38
N ASP A 318 1.65 -5.29 15.32
CA ASP A 318 2.50 -5.45 16.52
C ASP A 318 2.62 -4.11 17.29
N ARG A 319 2.73 -2.99 16.56
CA ARG A 319 2.85 -1.64 17.16
C ARG A 319 1.58 -1.15 17.84
N THR A 320 0.41 -1.60 17.39
CA THR A 320 -0.88 -1.29 18.01
C THR A 320 -1.29 -2.34 19.04
N GLY A 321 -0.54 -3.45 19.12
CA GLY A 321 -0.81 -4.58 20.00
C GLY A 321 -1.92 -5.50 19.49
N ASP A 322 -2.22 -5.45 18.19
CA ASP A 322 -3.34 -6.19 17.57
C ASP A 322 -2.86 -7.37 16.69
N SER A 323 -1.59 -7.75 16.84
CA SER A 323 -0.99 -8.91 16.20
C SER A 323 -1.20 -10.19 17.01
N PHE A 324 -0.87 -11.34 16.39
CA PHE A 324 -1.02 -12.67 16.98
C PHE A 324 -0.05 -13.03 18.13
N GLY A 325 0.56 -12.03 18.78
CA GLY A 325 1.54 -12.22 19.85
C GLY A 325 1.01 -12.08 21.28
N PHE A 326 -0.31 -12.07 21.47
CA PHE A 326 -0.90 -11.87 22.80
C PHE A 326 -0.44 -12.97 23.79
N ARG A 327 0.07 -12.56 24.95
CA ARG A 327 0.53 -13.51 25.97
C ARG A 327 -0.67 -14.23 26.55
N GLU A 328 -0.59 -15.55 26.62
CA GLU A 328 -1.54 -16.39 27.34
C GLU A 328 -1.74 -15.82 28.77
N GLY A 329 -2.96 -15.37 29.08
CA GLY A 329 -3.30 -14.70 30.34
C GLY A 329 -3.66 -13.21 30.24
N GLU A 330 -3.42 -12.54 29.11
CA GLU A 330 -3.83 -11.14 28.90
C GLU A 330 -5.25 -11.00 28.31
N ARG A 331 -5.94 -12.12 27.99
CA ARG A 331 -7.33 -12.12 27.49
C ARG A 331 -8.23 -11.30 28.43
N THR A 332 -8.64 -10.12 27.99
CA THR A 332 -9.56 -9.28 28.75
C THR A 332 -10.96 -9.67 28.34
N ARG A 333 -11.66 -10.40 29.20
CA ARG A 333 -13.11 -10.57 29.05
C ARG A 333 -13.86 -9.24 29.16
N VAL A 334 -13.18 -8.14 29.47
CA VAL A 334 -13.75 -6.82 29.69
C VAL A 334 -13.73 -6.05 28.38
N ILE A 335 -14.92 -5.77 27.86
CA ILE A 335 -15.15 -4.83 26.78
C ILE A 335 -15.32 -3.44 27.42
N PRO A 336 -14.48 -2.46 27.09
CA PRO A 336 -14.63 -1.10 27.59
C PRO A 336 -15.92 -0.44 27.08
N GLU A 337 -16.41 0.54 27.84
CA GLU A 337 -17.56 1.36 27.47
C GLU A 337 -17.39 1.96 26.06
N SER A 338 -18.46 1.91 25.27
CA SER A 338 -18.54 2.47 23.91
C SER A 338 -17.53 1.91 22.91
N LYS A 339 -16.99 0.71 23.14
CA LYS A 339 -16.10 0.02 22.19
C LYS A 339 -16.83 -1.05 21.39
N PRO A 340 -16.48 -1.25 20.10
CA PRO A 340 -17.07 -2.30 19.29
C PRO A 340 -16.67 -3.68 19.81
N HIS A 341 -17.62 -4.61 19.79
CA HIS A 341 -17.42 -6.00 20.22
C HIS A 341 -16.75 -6.79 19.09
N GLU A 342 -15.43 -6.64 18.95
CA GLU A 342 -14.66 -7.22 17.84
C GLU A 342 -13.64 -8.27 18.28
N LEU A 343 -13.65 -9.44 17.65
CA LEU A 343 -12.63 -10.47 17.81
C LEU A 343 -11.99 -10.81 16.47
N ALA A 344 -10.66 -10.74 16.42
CA ALA A 344 -9.87 -11.12 15.27
C ALA A 344 -9.17 -12.47 15.49
N LEU A 345 -8.98 -13.23 14.42
CA LEU A 345 -8.22 -14.48 14.39
C LEU A 345 -7.17 -14.40 13.29
N TRP A 346 -5.94 -14.72 13.67
CA TRP A 346 -4.80 -14.76 12.77
C TRP A 346 -4.43 -16.18 12.38
N ALA A 347 -4.03 -16.34 11.13
CA ALA A 347 -3.46 -17.56 10.59
C ALA A 347 -2.26 -17.25 9.70
N ARG A 348 -1.40 -18.25 9.51
CA ARG A 348 -0.32 -18.26 8.52
C ARG A 348 -0.56 -19.39 7.54
N SER A 349 -0.21 -19.20 6.27
CA SER A 349 -0.18 -20.25 5.27
C SER A 349 0.98 -20.06 4.30
N GLU A 350 1.20 -21.04 3.42
CA GLU A 350 2.05 -20.90 2.25
C GLU A 350 1.17 -20.78 1.00
N CYS A 351 1.30 -19.67 0.28
CA CYS A 351 0.55 -19.39 -0.96
C CYS A 351 1.50 -19.26 -2.15
N ALA A 352 0.94 -19.10 -3.35
CA ALA A 352 1.71 -19.00 -4.59
C ALA A 352 2.65 -17.77 -4.66
N ALA A 353 2.43 -16.76 -3.82
CA ALA A 353 3.32 -15.60 -3.66
C ALA A 353 4.21 -15.69 -2.39
N GLY A 354 4.26 -16.85 -1.75
CA GLY A 354 5.06 -17.14 -0.56
C GLY A 354 4.26 -17.16 0.75
N ALA A 355 4.98 -17.11 1.86
CA ALA A 355 4.42 -17.07 3.21
C ALA A 355 3.40 -15.95 3.33
N THR A 356 2.22 -16.28 3.86
CA THR A 356 1.06 -15.38 3.87
C THR A 356 0.45 -15.35 5.25
N TYR A 357 0.15 -14.15 5.73
CA TYR A 357 -0.67 -13.95 6.92
C TYR A 357 -2.11 -13.71 6.52
N HIS A 358 -3.03 -14.32 7.26
CA HIS A 358 -4.46 -14.10 7.16
C HIS A 358 -4.95 -13.52 8.49
N ARG A 359 -5.88 -12.57 8.40
CA ARG A 359 -6.64 -12.08 9.55
C ARG A 359 -8.10 -12.07 9.17
N VAL A 360 -8.95 -12.63 10.01
CA VAL A 360 -10.40 -12.40 9.92
C VAL A 360 -10.90 -11.76 11.20
N THR A 361 -11.93 -10.94 11.11
CA THR A 361 -12.53 -10.25 12.26
C THR A 361 -14.02 -10.43 12.23
N VAL A 362 -14.62 -10.63 13.39
CA VAL A 362 -16.06 -10.67 13.62
C VAL A 362 -16.43 -9.53 14.55
N ARG A 363 -17.43 -8.73 14.17
CA ARG A 363 -18.10 -7.75 15.02
C ARG A 363 -19.52 -8.23 15.32
N THR A 364 -19.92 -8.15 16.57
CA THR A 364 -21.29 -8.46 16.98
C THR A 364 -22.09 -7.22 17.34
N GLU A 365 -23.42 -7.34 17.23
CA GLU A 365 -24.36 -6.34 17.72
C GLU A 365 -24.26 -6.22 19.24
N THR A 366 -24.37 -4.99 19.75
CA THR A 366 -24.47 -4.75 21.19
C THR A 366 -25.43 -3.61 21.46
N SER A 367 -26.46 -3.91 22.24
CA SER A 367 -27.36 -2.90 22.81
C SER A 367 -26.75 -2.20 24.04
N VAL A 368 -25.64 -2.72 24.57
CA VAL A 368 -25.00 -2.26 25.80
C VAL A 368 -23.85 -1.34 25.45
N ILE A 369 -23.97 -0.07 25.84
CA ILE A 369 -22.90 0.93 25.70
C ILE A 369 -21.93 0.92 26.88
N ASP A 370 -22.32 0.35 28.02
CA ASP A 370 -21.50 0.27 29.23
C ASP A 370 -20.38 -0.77 29.12
N ALA A 371 -19.35 -0.64 29.96
CA ALA A 371 -18.32 -1.66 30.07
C ALA A 371 -18.94 -3.01 30.51
N ARG A 372 -18.66 -4.07 29.76
CA ARG A 372 -19.25 -5.41 29.97
C ARG A 372 -18.15 -6.46 30.08
N THR A 373 -18.32 -7.43 30.96
CA THR A 373 -17.47 -8.62 30.99
C THR A 373 -18.18 -9.76 30.29
N LEU A 374 -17.56 -10.33 29.25
CA LEU A 374 -18.01 -11.54 28.58
C LEU A 374 -17.92 -12.73 29.53
N ASP A 375 -18.99 -13.51 29.60
CA ASP A 375 -18.95 -14.81 30.27
C ASP A 375 -18.20 -15.86 29.41
N GLU A 376 -18.02 -17.06 29.97
CA GLU A 376 -17.31 -18.14 29.26
C GLU A 376 -18.05 -18.59 27.99
N ALA A 377 -19.38 -18.61 28.03
CA ALA A 377 -20.21 -19.07 26.93
C ALA A 377 -20.16 -18.07 25.78
N GLU A 378 -20.33 -16.78 26.07
CA GLU A 378 -20.22 -15.67 25.12
C GLU A 378 -18.83 -15.64 24.47
N ARG A 379 -17.77 -15.78 25.28
CA ARG A 379 -16.40 -15.80 24.76
C ARG A 379 -16.14 -17.02 23.87
N THR A 380 -16.69 -18.17 24.22
CA THR A 380 -16.61 -19.41 23.44
C THR A 380 -17.37 -19.26 22.11
N GLU A 381 -18.53 -18.61 22.13
CA GLU A 381 -19.31 -18.32 20.93
C GLU A 381 -18.55 -17.38 19.97
N PHE A 382 -17.93 -16.30 20.48
CA PHE A 382 -17.08 -15.42 19.68
C PHE A 382 -15.91 -16.16 19.03
N SER A 383 -15.19 -16.98 19.81
CA SER A 383 -14.14 -17.87 19.29
C SER A 383 -14.66 -18.79 18.18
N GLY A 384 -15.84 -19.39 18.40
CA GLY A 384 -16.51 -20.25 17.43
C GLY A 384 -16.83 -19.49 16.13
N ASN A 385 -17.36 -18.28 16.23
CA ASN A 385 -17.73 -17.44 15.09
C ASN A 385 -16.49 -17.02 14.28
N VAL A 386 -15.43 -16.53 14.92
CA VAL A 386 -14.22 -16.11 14.22
C VAL A 386 -13.49 -17.30 13.59
N ARG A 387 -13.50 -18.47 14.24
CA ARG A 387 -12.96 -19.72 13.68
C ARG A 387 -13.74 -20.17 12.45
N LYS A 388 -15.06 -20.18 12.54
CA LYS A 388 -15.97 -20.53 11.44
C LYS A 388 -15.76 -19.60 10.24
N LEU A 389 -15.59 -18.31 10.48
CA LEU A 389 -15.26 -17.34 9.43
C LEU A 389 -13.91 -17.64 8.76
N MET A 390 -12.86 -17.89 9.54
CA MET A 390 -11.53 -18.23 9.00
C MET A 390 -11.58 -19.50 8.13
N ASP A 391 -12.23 -20.56 8.63
CA ASP A 391 -12.34 -21.82 7.89
C ASP A 391 -13.14 -21.63 6.59
N SER A 392 -14.23 -20.85 6.60
CA SER A 392 -15.01 -20.51 5.41
C SER A 392 -14.20 -19.68 4.39
N TYR A 393 -13.49 -18.66 4.87
CA TYR A 393 -12.66 -17.79 4.02
C TYR A 393 -11.55 -18.58 3.31
N LEU A 394 -10.84 -19.45 4.03
CA LEU A 394 -9.77 -20.28 3.48
C LEU A 394 -10.29 -21.40 2.57
N ALA A 395 -11.50 -21.90 2.83
CA ALA A 395 -12.08 -23.01 2.08
C ALA A 395 -12.82 -22.60 0.80
N ASP A 396 -13.30 -21.36 0.66
CA ASP A 396 -14.11 -20.94 -0.49
C ASP A 396 -13.35 -21.16 -1.82
N PRO A 397 -13.88 -21.99 -2.74
CA PRO A 397 -13.17 -22.39 -3.96
C PRO A 397 -12.90 -21.23 -4.93
N ASP A 398 -13.71 -20.17 -4.86
CA ASP A 398 -13.51 -18.95 -5.64
C ASP A 398 -12.95 -17.80 -4.77
N GLY A 399 -12.65 -18.05 -3.50
CA GLY A 399 -12.06 -17.10 -2.58
C GLY A 399 -10.58 -16.85 -2.90
N TRP A 400 -10.07 -15.70 -2.47
CA TRP A 400 -8.67 -15.34 -2.71
C TRP A 400 -7.67 -16.42 -2.26
N PRO A 401 -7.80 -17.05 -1.07
CA PRO A 401 -6.83 -18.05 -0.62
C PRO A 401 -6.72 -19.25 -1.57
N ARG A 402 -7.84 -19.72 -2.13
CA ARG A 402 -7.84 -20.83 -3.10
C ARG A 402 -7.29 -20.40 -4.46
N GLN A 403 -7.60 -19.19 -4.93
CA GLN A 403 -7.00 -18.64 -6.15
C GLN A 403 -5.48 -18.52 -6.03
N GLN A 404 -4.97 -18.16 -4.85
CA GLN A 404 -3.54 -18.12 -4.55
C GLN A 404 -2.96 -19.46 -4.10
N ARG A 405 -3.71 -20.56 -4.17
CA ARG A 405 -3.27 -21.91 -3.82
C ARG A 405 -2.67 -22.01 -2.40
N CYS A 406 -3.24 -21.28 -1.46
CA CYS A 406 -2.80 -21.31 -0.07
C CYS A 406 -3.01 -22.71 0.53
N HIS A 407 -2.01 -23.18 1.27
CA HIS A 407 -2.01 -24.48 1.96
C HIS A 407 -1.20 -24.40 3.27
N ASP A 408 -1.17 -25.52 4.02
CA ASP A 408 -0.46 -25.65 5.30
C ASP A 408 -0.80 -24.54 6.30
N THR A 409 -2.09 -24.26 6.44
CA THR A 409 -2.55 -23.19 7.33
C THR A 409 -2.33 -23.56 8.80
N GLU A 410 -1.61 -22.70 9.50
CA GLU A 410 -1.43 -22.71 10.95
C GLU A 410 -2.20 -21.54 11.58
N ILE A 411 -2.83 -21.77 12.72
CA ILE A 411 -3.60 -20.74 13.43
C ILE A 411 -2.73 -20.17 14.52
N LEU A 412 -2.54 -18.86 14.49
CA LEU A 412 -1.54 -18.17 15.30
C LEU A 412 -2.11 -17.69 16.63
N GLY A 413 -3.37 -17.22 16.61
CA GLY A 413 -4.03 -16.75 17.83
C GLY A 413 -5.17 -15.77 17.57
N GLU A 414 -5.94 -15.54 18.64
CA GLU A 414 -7.02 -14.57 18.67
C GLU A 414 -6.55 -13.24 19.27
N VAL A 415 -7.15 -12.15 18.82
CA VAL A 415 -6.85 -10.78 19.25
C VAL A 415 -8.16 -10.02 19.46
N GLU A 416 -8.30 -9.42 20.64
CA GLU A 416 -9.45 -8.64 21.03
C GLU A 416 -9.33 -7.20 20.50
N GLY A 417 -10.30 -6.75 19.70
CA GLY A 417 -10.30 -5.45 19.03
C GLY A 417 -10.96 -4.32 19.83
N TRP A 418 -11.50 -4.60 21.02
CA TRP A 418 -12.14 -3.61 21.89
C TRP A 418 -11.09 -2.80 22.69
N ARG A 419 -10.44 -1.82 22.05
CA ARG A 419 -9.45 -0.92 22.69
C ARG A 419 -9.71 0.56 22.44
#